data_AF-A0A0R2SYC4-F1
#
_entry.id   AF-A0A0R2SYC4-F1
#
_cell.length_a   1.000
_cell.length_b   1.000
_cell.length_c   1.000
_cell.angle_alpha   90.00
_cell.angle_beta   90.00
_cell.angle_gamma   90.00
#
_symmetry.space_group_name_H-M   'P 1'
#
loop_
_entity.id
_entity.type
_entity.pdbx_description
1 polymer ?
#
loop_
_entity_poly.entity_id
_entity_poly.type
_entity_poly.pdbx_seq_one_letter_code
_entity_poly.pdbx_strand_id
1 'polypeptide(L)'
;MFFWLESTPLALWVSLSFWAYPVLLSVHIVGLSIVAGIYAMRDLRCLGVVSEPPLPLFVRFHRLALAGLALNVVSGFLLFSSQATVLIESVPFLIKMVCVGLASAIALIIHARFSAAIVGQAHVGESDVLLESPAIQRLSVL
;
A
#
# COMPACT_ATOMS: atom_id res chain seq x y z
N MET A 1 -30.85 4.74 8.58
CA MET A 1 -30.95 3.56 7.69
C MET A 1 -29.86 2.48 7.93
N PHE A 2 -28.82 2.72 8.76
CA PHE A 2 -27.75 1.73 9.05
C PHE A 2 -27.80 1.06 10.44
N PHE A 3 -28.94 1.12 11.14
CA PHE A 3 -29.09 0.57 12.51
C PHE A 3 -28.76 -0.93 12.62
N TRP A 4 -28.90 -1.68 11.52
CA TRP A 4 -28.55 -3.11 11.44
C TRP A 4 -27.04 -3.39 11.56
N LEU A 5 -26.18 -2.45 11.14
CA LEU A 5 -24.72 -2.59 11.29
C LEU A 5 -24.28 -2.28 12.73
N GLU A 6 -24.90 -1.30 13.35
CA GLU A 6 -24.62 -0.85 14.73
C GLU A 6 -25.13 -1.82 15.80
N SER A 7 -26.16 -2.62 15.48
CA SER A 7 -26.70 -3.67 16.37
C SER A 7 -25.93 -4.99 16.31
N THR A 8 -24.90 -5.09 15.47
CA THR A 8 -24.06 -6.30 15.46
C THR A 8 -23.32 -6.46 16.79
N PRO A 9 -23.16 -7.69 17.32
CA PRO A 9 -22.45 -7.91 18.58
C PRO A 9 -21.03 -7.34 18.57
N LEU A 10 -20.42 -7.32 17.38
CA LEU A 10 -19.10 -6.79 17.15
C LEU A 10 -19.09 -5.24 17.20
N ALA A 11 -20.06 -4.56 16.57
CA ALA A 11 -20.18 -3.11 16.66
C ALA A 11 -20.47 -2.65 18.09
N LEU A 12 -21.37 -3.36 18.77
CA LEU A 12 -21.68 -3.11 20.18
C LEU A 12 -20.46 -3.34 21.07
N TRP A 13 -19.67 -4.39 20.83
CA TRP A 13 -18.43 -4.61 21.59
C TRP A 13 -17.43 -3.47 21.40
N VAL A 14 -17.26 -2.95 20.18
CA VAL A 14 -16.38 -1.82 19.91
C VAL A 14 -16.88 -0.54 20.58
N SER A 15 -18.19 -0.27 20.53
CA SER A 15 -18.79 0.95 21.10
C SER A 15 -18.89 0.93 22.63
N LEU A 16 -19.16 -0.25 23.22
CA LEU A 16 -19.38 -0.40 24.67
C LEU A 16 -18.09 -0.68 25.45
N SER A 17 -17.06 -1.21 24.79
CA SER A 17 -15.80 -1.52 25.45
C SER A 17 -14.87 -0.31 25.50
N PHE A 18 -14.51 0.09 26.72
CA PHE A 18 -13.55 1.17 26.98
C PHE A 18 -12.19 0.99 26.28
N TRP A 19 -11.78 -0.25 26.01
CA TRP A 19 -10.49 -0.56 25.41
C TRP A 19 -10.56 -0.89 23.92
N ALA A 20 -11.69 -1.39 23.42
CA ALA A 20 -11.78 -1.83 22.02
C ALA A 20 -11.56 -0.66 21.06
N TYR A 21 -12.23 0.48 21.30
CA TYR A 21 -12.10 1.65 20.43
C TYR A 21 -10.67 2.23 20.42
N PRO A 22 -10.01 2.53 21.57
CA PRO A 22 -8.64 3.04 21.58
C PRO A 22 -7.61 2.08 20.98
N VAL A 23 -7.75 0.78 21.23
CA VAL A 23 -6.83 -0.24 20.68
C VAL A 23 -6.99 -0.34 19.18
N LEU A 24 -8.23 -0.41 18.66
CA LEU A 24 -8.47 -0.46 17.22
C LEU A 24 -7.98 0.81 16.53
N LEU A 25 -8.20 1.99 17.14
CA LEU A 25 -7.69 3.25 16.64
C LEU A 25 -6.15 3.26 16.60
N SER A 26 -5.50 2.74 17.64
CA SER A 26 -4.04 2.63 17.70
C SER A 26 -3.50 1.70 16.62
N VAL A 27 -4.10 0.52 16.45
CA VAL A 27 -3.75 -0.43 15.38
C VAL A 27 -3.95 0.21 14.00
N HIS A 28 -5.02 0.97 13.82
CA HIS A 28 -5.28 1.72 12.59
C HIS A 28 -4.17 2.75 12.31
N ILE A 29 -3.81 3.58 13.30
CA ILE A 29 -2.74 4.58 13.13
C ILE A 29 -1.39 3.91 12.83
N VAL A 30 -1.08 2.79 13.49
CA VAL A 30 0.14 2.01 13.21
C VAL A 30 0.13 1.48 11.79
N GLY A 31 -0.96 0.86 11.34
CA GLY A 31 -1.12 0.40 9.95
C GLY A 31 -0.93 1.53 8.95
N LEU A 32 -1.50 2.71 9.23
CA LEU A 32 -1.35 3.89 8.39
C LEU A 32 0.09 4.40 8.34
N SER A 33 0.78 4.44 9.48
CA SER A 33 2.18 4.88 9.56
C SER A 33 3.11 3.97 8.75
N ILE A 34 2.86 2.65 8.74
CA ILE A 34 3.62 1.68 7.93
C ILE A 34 3.44 1.98 6.44
N VAL A 35 2.18 2.10 6.00
CA VAL A 35 1.86 2.36 4.58
C VAL A 35 2.41 3.70 4.12
N ALA A 36 2.12 4.77 4.88
CA ALA A 36 2.54 6.12 4.57
C ALA A 36 4.08 6.25 4.59
N GLY A 37 4.75 5.66 5.59
CA GLY A 37 6.21 5.69 5.70
C GLY A 37 6.89 4.98 4.52
N ILE A 38 6.44 3.79 4.15
CA ILE A 38 7.04 3.02 3.05
C ILE A 38 6.86 3.75 1.71
N TYR A 39 5.64 4.23 1.41
CA TYR A 39 5.37 4.90 0.13
C TYR A 39 5.97 6.30 0.06
N ALA A 40 5.93 7.09 1.13
CA ALA A 40 6.59 8.39 1.16
C ALA A 40 8.10 8.25 0.93
N MET A 41 8.74 7.28 1.61
CA MET A 41 10.18 7.04 1.42
C MET A 41 10.51 6.57 -0.01
N ARG A 42 9.68 5.69 -0.59
CA ARG A 42 9.82 5.26 -1.99
C ARG A 42 9.70 6.45 -2.93
N ASP A 43 8.72 7.32 -2.72
CA ASP A 43 8.43 8.43 -3.62
C ASP A 43 9.52 9.51 -3.51
N LEU A 44 10.01 9.82 -2.30
CA LEU A 44 11.19 10.69 -2.09
C LEU A 44 12.45 10.13 -2.77
N ARG A 45 12.62 8.80 -2.73
CA ARG A 45 13.73 8.12 -3.40
C ARG A 45 13.63 8.21 -4.92
N CYS A 46 12.43 8.01 -5.47
CA CYS A 46 12.16 8.18 -6.91
C CYS A 46 12.35 9.63 -7.38
N LEU A 47 12.04 10.62 -6.53
CA LEU A 47 12.25 12.03 -6.80
C LEU A 47 13.72 12.47 -6.68
N GLY A 48 14.61 11.59 -6.23
CA GLY A 48 16.04 11.91 -6.04
C GLY A 48 16.35 12.77 -4.81
N VAL A 49 15.36 13.00 -3.93
CA VAL A 49 15.55 13.76 -2.68
C VAL A 49 16.42 13.00 -1.70
N VAL A 50 16.35 11.66 -1.72
CA VAL A 50 17.13 10.80 -0.83
C VAL A 50 17.95 9.79 -1.64
N SER A 51 19.18 9.53 -1.21
CA SER A 51 20.16 8.65 -1.88
C SER A 51 20.14 7.18 -1.41
N GLU A 52 19.48 6.89 -0.30
CA GLU A 52 19.37 5.56 0.31
C GLU A 52 17.94 5.36 0.85
N PRO A 53 17.37 4.14 0.88
CA PRO A 53 17.93 2.85 0.52
C PRO A 53 17.80 2.51 -0.99
N PRO A 54 18.46 1.43 -1.48
CA PRO A 54 18.37 1.01 -2.88
C PRO A 54 16.95 0.57 -3.27
N LEU A 55 16.53 0.94 -4.49
CA LEU A 55 15.18 0.73 -5.02
C LEU A 55 14.66 -0.73 -4.93
N PRO A 56 15.49 -1.78 -5.12
CA PRO A 56 15.06 -3.17 -4.95
C PRO A 56 14.57 -3.52 -3.53
N LEU A 57 15.00 -2.77 -2.51
CA LEU A 57 14.58 -3.00 -1.12
C LEU A 57 13.07 -2.72 -0.94
N PHE A 58 12.52 -1.75 -1.68
CA PHE A 58 11.10 -1.41 -1.61
C PHE A 58 10.19 -2.51 -2.16
N VAL A 59 10.69 -3.40 -3.01
CA VAL A 59 9.93 -4.59 -3.45
C VAL A 59 9.68 -5.53 -2.27
N ARG A 60 10.63 -5.65 -1.33
CA ARG A 60 10.42 -6.42 -0.10
C ARG A 60 9.45 -5.73 0.84
N PHE A 61 9.60 -4.41 1.00
CA PHE A 61 8.69 -3.62 1.84
C PHE A 61 7.27 -3.51 1.29
N HIS A 62 7.05 -3.77 0.00
CA HIS A 62 5.70 -3.81 -0.55
C HIS A 62 4.79 -4.81 0.18
N ARG A 63 5.31 -6.00 0.55
CA ARG A 63 4.54 -6.97 1.37
C ARG A 63 4.17 -6.42 2.74
N LEU A 64 5.07 -5.65 3.35
CA LEU A 64 4.80 -4.98 4.64
C LEU A 64 3.79 -3.85 4.48
N ALA A 65 3.85 -3.09 3.38
CA ALA A 65 2.85 -2.07 3.05
C ALA A 65 1.47 -2.69 2.83
N LEU A 66 1.38 -3.84 2.16
CA LEU A 66 0.11 -4.58 2.02
C LEU A 66 -0.41 -5.07 3.37
N ALA A 67 0.46 -5.55 4.26
CA ALA A 67 0.06 -5.93 5.62
C ALA A 67 -0.47 -4.73 6.43
N GLY A 68 0.21 -3.58 6.36
CA GLY A 68 -0.26 -2.34 6.98
C GLY A 68 -1.60 -1.85 6.41
N LEU A 69 -1.80 -1.99 5.09
CA LEU A 69 -3.06 -1.68 4.44
C LEU A 69 -4.18 -2.63 4.88
N ALA A 70 -3.91 -3.93 4.97
CA ALA A 70 -4.87 -4.91 5.47
C ALA A 70 -5.27 -4.62 6.93
N LEU A 71 -4.31 -4.29 7.79
CA LEU A 71 -4.58 -3.85 9.16
C LEU A 71 -5.48 -2.62 9.20
N ASN A 72 -5.22 -1.63 8.35
CA ASN A 72 -6.06 -0.43 8.22
C ASN A 72 -7.48 -0.74 7.78
N VAL A 73 -7.64 -1.61 6.77
CA VAL A 73 -8.96 -1.99 6.26
C VAL A 73 -9.76 -2.70 7.34
N VAL A 74 -9.16 -3.68 8.03
CA VAL A 74 -9.83 -4.44 9.09
C VAL A 74 -10.19 -3.53 10.26
N SER A 75 -9.21 -2.81 10.84
CA SER A 75 -9.45 -1.90 11.97
C SER A 75 -10.41 -0.77 11.62
N GLY A 76 -10.27 -0.18 10.43
CA GLY A 76 -11.14 0.90 9.94
C GLY A 76 -12.57 0.44 9.72
N PHE A 77 -12.78 -0.78 9.22
CA PHE A 77 -14.11 -1.37 9.09
C PHE A 77 -14.77 -1.60 10.45
N LEU A 78 -14.03 -2.11 11.44
CA LEU A 78 -14.53 -2.31 12.80
C LEU A 78 -14.89 -0.97 13.47
N LEU A 79 -14.05 0.05 13.31
CA LEU A 79 -14.32 1.40 13.81
C LEU A 79 -15.52 2.04 13.10
N PHE A 80 -15.62 1.89 11.78
CA PHE A 80 -16.77 2.39 11.02
C PHE A 80 -18.07 1.72 11.43
N SER A 81 -18.07 0.39 11.63
CA SER A 81 -19.25 -0.35 12.07
C SER A 81 -19.81 0.11 13.42
N SER A 82 -18.96 0.69 14.28
CA SER A 82 -19.35 1.19 15.61
C SER A 82 -20.23 2.46 15.55
N GLN A 83 -20.05 3.27 14.51
CA GLN A 83 -20.68 4.60 14.35
C GLN A 83 -21.04 4.88 12.88
N ALA A 84 -21.53 3.87 12.17
CA ALA A 84 -21.68 3.92 10.71
C ALA A 84 -22.60 5.04 10.22
N THR A 85 -23.70 5.29 10.95
CA THR A 85 -24.66 6.36 10.62
C THR A 85 -24.04 7.75 10.71
N VAL A 86 -23.28 8.02 11.77
CA VAL A 86 -22.64 9.32 11.99
C VAL A 86 -21.51 9.56 10.99
N LEU A 87 -20.68 8.53 10.73
CA LEU A 87 -19.53 8.68 9.83
C LEU A 87 -19.95 8.89 8.37
N ILE A 88 -20.99 8.21 7.88
CA ILE A 88 -21.38 8.32 6.46
C ILE A 88 -22.03 9.66 6.11
N GLU A 89 -22.67 10.31 7.09
CA GLU A 89 -23.21 11.66 6.94
C GLU A 89 -22.12 12.73 7.04
N SER A 90 -20.93 12.38 7.55
CA SER A 90 -19.84 13.32 7.69
C SER A 90 -19.04 13.47 6.39
N VAL A 91 -19.13 14.66 5.79
CA VAL A 91 -18.31 15.10 4.65
C VAL A 91 -16.80 14.83 4.85
N PRO A 92 -16.17 15.11 6.00
CA PRO A 92 -14.74 14.85 6.17
C PRO A 92 -14.37 13.35 6.07
N PHE A 93 -15.25 12.45 6.51
CA PHE A 93 -15.02 11.01 6.36
C PHE A 93 -15.07 10.58 4.90
N LEU A 94 -16.04 11.08 4.13
CA LEU A 94 -16.16 10.77 2.71
C LEU A 94 -14.93 11.22 1.92
N ILE A 95 -14.45 12.45 2.18
CA ILE A 95 -13.21 12.97 1.57
C ILE A 95 -12.04 12.06 1.93
N LYS A 96 -11.89 11.69 3.21
CA LYS A 96 -10.84 10.77 3.66
C LYS A 96 -10.88 9.45 2.90
N MET A 97 -12.05 8.86 2.71
CA MET A 97 -12.21 7.58 2.01
C MET A 97 -11.83 7.68 0.52
N VAL A 98 -12.21 8.76 -0.15
CA VAL A 98 -11.81 9.01 -1.56
C VAL A 98 -10.29 9.21 -1.66
N CYS A 99 -9.69 9.98 -0.76
CA CYS A 99 -8.24 10.19 -0.72
C CYS A 99 -7.47 8.87 -0.48
N VAL A 100 -7.91 8.04 0.47
CA VAL A 100 -7.28 6.74 0.73
C VAL A 100 -7.42 5.81 -0.47
N GLY A 101 -8.60 5.79 -1.12
CA GLY A 101 -8.84 5.04 -2.34
C GLY A 101 -7.88 5.44 -3.46
N LEU A 102 -7.79 6.74 -3.75
CA LEU A 102 -6.88 7.30 -4.76
C LEU A 102 -5.42 7.00 -4.44
N ALA A 103 -4.98 7.23 -3.19
CA ALA A 103 -3.61 6.97 -2.76
C ALA A 103 -3.24 5.50 -2.92
N SER A 104 -4.13 4.58 -2.54
CA SER A 104 -3.89 3.14 -2.68
C SER A 104 -3.83 2.70 -4.15
N ALA A 105 -4.72 3.21 -5.00
CA ALA A 105 -4.70 2.94 -6.43
C ALA A 105 -3.39 3.44 -7.09
N ILE A 106 -3.00 4.69 -6.82
CA ILE A 106 -1.76 5.27 -7.34
C ILE A 106 -0.55 4.45 -6.89
N ALA A 107 -0.49 4.09 -5.60
CA ALA A 107 0.61 3.31 -5.07
C ALA A 107 0.76 1.93 -5.74
N LEU A 108 -0.35 1.26 -6.02
CA LEU A 108 -0.39 -0.02 -6.73
C LEU A 108 0.02 0.11 -8.20
N ILE A 109 -0.47 1.15 -8.89
CA ILE A 109 -0.10 1.42 -10.28
C ILE A 109 1.41 1.68 -10.39
N ILE A 110 1.95 2.53 -9.52
CA ILE A 110 3.39 2.82 -9.48
C ILE A 110 4.17 1.53 -9.22
N HIS A 111 3.75 0.71 -8.25
CA HIS A 111 4.43 -0.55 -7.96
C HIS A 111 4.43 -1.50 -9.17
N ALA A 112 3.29 -1.67 -9.84
CA ALA A 112 3.17 -2.52 -11.02
C ALA A 112 4.06 -2.04 -12.18
N ARG A 113 4.11 -0.73 -12.42
CA ARG A 113 4.99 -0.13 -13.44
C ARG A 113 6.46 -0.31 -13.08
N PHE A 114 6.80 -0.16 -11.81
CA PHE A 114 8.17 -0.31 -11.32
C PHE A 114 8.68 -1.75 -11.47
N SER A 115 7.85 -2.74 -11.10
CA SER A 115 8.20 -4.16 -11.27
C SER A 115 8.36 -4.53 -12.75
N ALA A 116 7.48 -4.01 -13.64
CA ALA A 116 7.62 -4.23 -15.08
C ALA A 116 8.89 -3.59 -15.65
N ALA A 117 9.26 -2.39 -15.21
CA ALA A 117 10.48 -1.71 -15.65
C ALA A 117 11.75 -2.45 -15.22
N ILE A 118 11.79 -2.98 -13.99
CA ILE A 118 12.94 -3.78 -13.51
C ILE A 118 13.11 -5.05 -14.34
N VAL A 119 12.01 -5.77 -14.64
CA VAL A 119 12.05 -6.98 -15.46
C VAL A 119 12.46 -6.66 -16.90
N GLY A 120 11.97 -5.55 -17.46
CA GLY A 120 12.37 -5.10 -18.80
C GLY A 120 13.87 -4.79 -18.90
N GLN A 121 14.45 -4.12 -17.90
CA GLN A 121 15.88 -3.84 -17.88
C GLN A 121 16.74 -5.10 -17.70
N ALA A 122 16.25 -6.10 -16.97
CA ALA A 122 16.95 -7.38 -16.85
C ALA A 122 17.06 -8.12 -18.19
N HIS A 123 15.98 -8.14 -18.98
CA HIS A 123 15.99 -8.76 -20.32
C HIS A 123 16.87 -8.02 -21.31
N VAL A 124 16.85 -6.67 -21.31
CA VAL A 124 17.73 -5.85 -22.18
C VAL A 124 19.20 -6.09 -21.83
N GLY A 125 19.54 -6.08 -20.54
CA GLY A 125 20.91 -6.35 -20.10
C GLY A 125 21.39 -7.76 -20.46
N GLU A 126 20.52 -8.77 -20.38
CA GLU A 126 20.87 -10.15 -20.77
C GLU A 126 21.06 -10.28 -22.29
N SER A 127 20.24 -9.61 -23.10
CA SER A 127 20.45 -9.57 -24.56
C SER A 127 21.71 -8.82 -24.97
N ASP A 128 22.03 -7.70 -24.32
CA ASP A 128 23.27 -6.96 -24.60
C ASP A 128 24.50 -7.81 -24.25
N VAL A 129 24.49 -8.46 -23.09
CA VAL A 129 25.57 -9.38 -22.67
C VAL A 129 25.70 -10.59 -23.62
N LEU A 130 24.60 -11.14 -24.12
CA LEU A 130 24.63 -12.23 -25.09
C LEU A 130 25.14 -11.78 -26.47
N LEU A 131 24.80 -10.57 -26.91
CA LEU A 131 25.30 -9.99 -28.16
C LEU A 131 26.79 -9.64 -28.08
N GLU A 132 27.29 -9.24 -26.91
CA GLU A 132 28.72 -9.01 -26.67
C GLU A 132 29.53 -10.31 -26.52
N SER A 133 28.88 -11.48 -26.47
CA SER A 133 29.58 -12.76 -26.36
C SER A 133 30.31 -13.10 -27.68
N PRO A 134 31.63 -13.36 -27.64
CA PRO A 134 32.43 -13.66 -28.83
C PRO A 134 32.00 -14.95 -29.56
N ALA A 135 31.22 -15.82 -28.90
CA ALA A 135 30.62 -17.01 -29.51
C ALA A 135 29.41 -16.67 -30.38
N ILE A 136 28.53 -15.77 -29.94
CA ILE A 136 27.33 -15.33 -30.68
C ILE A 136 27.73 -14.42 -31.85
N GLN A 137 28.74 -13.57 -31.65
CA GLN A 137 29.28 -12.71 -32.71
C GLN A 137 29.87 -13.50 -33.89
N ARG A 138 30.36 -14.74 -33.65
CA ARG A 138 30.81 -15.64 -34.73
C ARG A 138 29.66 -16.29 -35.50
N LEU A 139 28.50 -16.45 -34.87
CA LEU A 139 27.30 -17.04 -35.45
C LEU A 139 26.46 -16.03 -36.26
N SER A 140 26.50 -14.74 -35.92
CA SER A 140 25.77 -13.69 -36.66
C SER A 140 26.38 -13.29 -38.00
N VAL A 141 27.61 -13.76 -38.29
CA VAL A 141 28.38 -13.42 -39.50
C VAL A 141 28.34 -14.56 -40.54
N LEU A 142 27.73 -15.71 -40.19
CA LEU A 142 27.47 -16.84 -41.08
C LEU A 142 26.04 -16.78 -41.65
#